data_AF-A0A2U1JKV8-F1
#
_entry.id   AF-A0A2U1JKV8-F1
#
_cell.length_a   1.000
_cell.length_b   1.000
_cell.length_c   1.000
_cell.angle_alpha   90.00
_cell.angle_beta   90.00
_cell.angle_gamma   90.00
#
_symmetry.space_group_name_H-M   'P 1'
#
loop_
_entity.id
_entity.type
_entity.pdbx_description
1 polymer ?
#
loop_
_entity_poly.entity_id
_entity_poly.type
_entity_poly.pdbx_seq_one_letter_code
_entity_poly.pdbx_strand_id
1 'polypeptide(L)' 'DRSTFLIDKEGKLVKEWRSVKVKGHVEEALGYIKENMR' A
#
# COMPACT_ATOMS: atom_id res chain seq x y z
N ASP A 1 5.03 14.63 6.90
CA ASP A 1 4.28 13.37 6.99
C ASP A 1 4.46 12.58 5.70
N ARG A 2 4.54 11.25 5.72
CA ARG A 2 4.72 10.41 4.51
C ARG A 2 3.50 9.52 4.31
N SER A 3 3.08 9.37 3.06
CA SER A 3 1.90 8.57 2.72
C SER A 3 2.15 7.71 1.49
N THR A 4 1.43 6.60 1.39
CA THR A 4 1.44 5.71 0.23
C THR A 4 0.02 5.30 -0.06
N PHE A 5 -0.34 5.28 -1.34
CA PHE A 5 -1.68 4.94 -1.80
C PHE A 5 -1.57 3.80 -2.80
N LEU A 6 -2.40 2.79 -2.62
CA LEU A 6 -2.50 1.66 -3.54
C LEU A 6 -3.80 1.83 -4.33
N ILE A 7 -3.65 1.90 -5.64
CA ILE A 7 -4.72 2.10 -6.60
C ILE A 7 -4.73 0.86 -7.52
N ASP A 8 -5.91 0.27 -7.73
CA ASP A 8 -6.05 -0.87 -8.62
C ASP A 8 -6.10 -0.48 -10.10
N LYS A 9 -6.26 -1.47 -10.98
CA LYS A 9 -6.29 -1.28 -12.43
C LYS A 9 -7.51 -0.50 -12.92
N GLU A 10 -8.57 -0.43 -12.11
CA GLU A 10 -9.79 0.32 -12.41
C GLU A 10 -9.71 1.76 -11.90
N GLY A 11 -8.58 2.15 -11.28
CA GLY A 11 -8.37 3.47 -10.73
C GLY A 11 -8.99 3.67 -9.35
N LYS A 12 -9.42 2.60 -8.67
CA LYS A 12 -10.01 2.68 -7.34
C LYS A 12 -8.93 2.62 -6.27
N LEU A 13 -9.07 3.47 -5.24
CA LEU A 13 -8.22 3.42 -4.05
C LEU A 13 -8.58 2.17 -3.24
N VAL A 14 -7.64 1.24 -3.14
CA VAL A 14 -7.82 -0.04 -2.42
C VAL A 14 -7.17 -0.04 -1.05
N LYS A 15 -6.14 0.80 -0.83
CA LYS A 15 -5.54 1.02 0.49
C LYS A 15 -4.79 2.34 0.55
N GLU A 16 -4.74 2.94 1.73
CA GLU A 16 -3.86 4.06 2.04
C GLU A 16 -3.09 3.81 3.34
N TRP A 17 -1.84 4.28 3.34
CA TRP A 17 -1.00 4.39 4.53
C TRP A 17 -0.67 5.86 4.76
N ARG A 18 -0.88 6.32 5.99
CA ARG A 18 -0.55 7.68 6.45
C ARG A 18 0.49 7.60 7.56
N SER A 19 1.26 8.67 7.73
CA SER A 19 2.34 8.74 8.72
C SER A 19 3.31 7.56 8.65
N VAL A 20 3.68 7.17 7.42
CA VAL A 20 4.51 6.01 7.10
C VAL A 20 5.91 6.13 7.70
N LYS A 21 6.33 5.07 8.41
CA LYS A 21 7.74 4.85 8.77
C LYS A 21 8.42 4.07 7.65
N VAL A 22 9.60 4.53 7.24
CA VAL A 22 10.30 3.99 6.05
C VAL A 22 10.69 2.52 6.21
N LYS A 23 11.20 2.16 7.40
CA LYS A 23 11.73 0.82 7.64
C LYS A 23 10.60 -0.21 7.61
N GLY A 24 10.65 -1.14 6.66
CA GLY A 24 9.69 -2.24 6.53
C GLY A 24 8.43 -1.92 5.71
N HIS A 25 8.26 -0.66 5.27
CA HIS A 25 7.04 -0.25 4.56
C HIS A 25 6.89 -0.92 3.19
N VAL A 26 8.00 -1.17 2.50
CA VAL A 26 7.97 -1.80 1.18
C VAL A 26 7.52 -3.25 1.28
N GLU A 27 8.01 -3.96 2.29
CA GLU A 27 7.63 -5.34 2.58
C GLU A 27 6.16 -5.43 2.99
N GLU A 28 5.67 -4.50 3.82
CA GLU A 28 4.26 -4.40 4.20
C GLU A 28 3.36 -4.17 2.98
N ALA A 29 3.70 -3.19 2.14
CA ALA A 29 2.92 -2.87 0.94
C ALA A 29 2.89 -4.04 -0.05
N LEU A 30 4.04 -4.69 -0.27
CA LEU A 30 4.15 -5.86 -1.15
C LEU A 30 3.37 -7.07 -0.59
N GLY A 31 3.43 -7.28 0.72
CA GLY A 31 2.66 -8.33 1.40
C GLY A 31 1.17 -8.13 1.20
N TYR A 32 0.69 -6.91 1.43
CA TYR A 32 -0.72 -6.57 1.21
C TYR A 32 -1.19 -6.89 -0.21
N ILE A 33 -0.40 -6.50 -1.24
CA ILE A 33 -0.71 -6.79 -2.64
C ILE A 33 -0.81 -8.31 -2.88
N LYS A 34 0.16 -9.09 -2.39
CA LYS A 34 0.19 -10.55 -2.60
C LYS A 34 -0.96 -11.30 -1.92
N GLU A 35 -1.43 -10.80 -0.78
CA GLU A 35 -2.51 -11.41 0.01
C GLU A 35 -3.90 -10.99 -0.48
N ASN A 36 -4.07 -9.73 -0.90
CA ASN A 36 -5.39 -9.12 -1.11
C ASN A 36 -5.71 -8.81 -2.58
N MET A 37 -4.73 -8.87 -3.49
CA MET A 37 -4.91 -8.50 -4.92
C MET A 37 -4.55 -9.63 -5.89
N ARG A 38 -4.94 -10.88 -5.56
CA ARG A 38 -4.81 -12.01 -6.48
C ARG A 38 -5.82 -11.96 -7.62
#